data_AF-A0AAU7ARS0-F1
#
_entry.id   AF-A0AAU7ARS0-F1
#
_cell.length_a   1.000
_cell.length_b   1.000
_cell.length_c   1.000
_cell.angle_alpha   90.00
_cell.angle_beta   90.00
_cell.angle_gamma   90.00
#
_symmetry.space_group_name_H-M   'P 1'
#
loop_
_entity.id
_entity.type
_entity.pdbx_description
1 polymer ?
#
loop_
_entity_poly.entity_id
_entity_poly.type
_entity_poly.pdbx_seq_one_letter_code
_entity_poly.pdbx_strand_id
1 'polypeptide(L)'
;MVPGLHQRRRTAQALLAAFALAVCLCGLLPALASGAGLCLPTGSLVTPASGDAALRFGIYPGGAAGSVEGKPDPAPEDPVARLAALELLRPTNGRLGVHIYTAYTGDAAADEGTALWMDGEIAAYTAAGFDVELVVRYKPEGLARAQAVTGFARFVRATVRRYGGNARFTSLQVTNEANLTGAPDASDGAFAGATDALVAGVIAAKAEVRETNFAQVQVGFNWASDARPAASTAFWKALADQGGAAFADAVDWVGLDAYPGTWFPALDVSSLLPGLAGAALDSALATVRGCHMPAAGLGTDIPIHVSENGYPTGPGRSPATQSRVLEEMVRAVARRAAAYNVSDYNWFDLRDSRSDHPHLESQYGLLRDDYSLKPAFSTYRRLIGELGAGADTSGAPTVQPAANAVTPSASACTRSPARIAVPRRKGWKLRSLRVMQGSRVLKTLRQAAVPAWIRVALKPGRTRVTVRVSTRRGRTLRTQTVRRTLTVCGTTAA
;
A
#
# COMPACT_ATOMS: atom_id res chain seq x y z
N MET A 1 26.36 57.64 -48.72
CA MET A 1 27.58 56.82 -48.87
C MET A 1 28.37 56.89 -47.58
N VAL A 2 28.97 55.76 -47.23
CA VAL A 2 29.83 55.47 -46.05
C VAL A 2 29.09 55.14 -44.75
N PRO A 3 29.17 53.88 -44.26
CA PRO A 3 28.45 53.34 -43.11
C PRO A 3 29.33 53.19 -41.86
N GLY A 4 28.69 52.98 -40.70
CA GLY A 4 29.33 52.28 -39.57
C GLY A 4 29.35 53.07 -38.26
N LEU A 5 28.35 52.82 -37.40
CA LEU A 5 28.44 53.11 -35.96
C LEU A 5 27.45 52.29 -35.11
N HIS A 6 27.11 51.07 -35.55
CA HIS A 6 26.27 50.14 -34.80
C HIS A 6 26.91 48.77 -34.51
N GLN A 7 28.24 48.71 -34.51
CA GLN A 7 28.98 47.46 -34.25
C GLN A 7 30.15 47.64 -33.26
N ARG A 8 29.95 48.45 -32.20
CA ARG A 8 30.91 48.58 -31.07
C ARG A 8 30.25 48.70 -29.69
N ARG A 9 29.08 48.08 -29.49
CA ARG A 9 28.48 47.90 -28.15
C ARG A 9 28.10 46.46 -27.79
N ARG A 10 28.52 45.47 -28.58
CA ARG A 10 28.28 44.03 -28.29
C ARG A 10 29.53 43.19 -28.02
N THR A 11 30.71 43.80 -27.96
CA THR A 11 31.99 43.08 -27.73
C THR A 11 32.75 43.49 -26.46
N ALA A 12 32.19 44.39 -25.63
CA ALA A 12 32.78 44.76 -24.33
C ALA A 12 32.04 44.16 -23.11
N GLN A 13 30.91 43.46 -23.31
CA GLN A 13 30.22 42.71 -22.24
C GLN A 13 30.55 41.21 -22.25
N ALA A 14 31.31 40.71 -23.23
CA ALA A 14 31.68 39.30 -23.34
C ALA A 14 33.07 38.95 -22.76
N LEU A 15 33.86 39.93 -22.31
CA LEU A 15 35.21 39.70 -21.77
C LEU A 15 35.39 40.04 -20.28
N LEU A 16 34.35 40.59 -19.62
CA LEU A 16 34.31 40.73 -18.15
C LEU A 16 33.54 39.59 -17.46
N ALA A 17 32.80 38.76 -18.22
CA ALA A 17 32.14 37.56 -17.70
C ALA A 17 33.06 36.33 -17.65
N ALA A 18 34.20 36.34 -18.36
CA ALA A 18 35.14 35.23 -18.41
C ALA A 18 36.24 35.27 -17.32
N PHE A 19 36.44 36.41 -16.65
CA PHE A 19 37.41 36.53 -15.55
C PHE A 19 36.78 36.52 -14.15
N ALA A 20 35.47 36.76 -14.04
CA ALA A 20 34.71 36.53 -12.81
C ALA A 20 34.35 35.04 -12.58
N LEU A 21 34.44 34.21 -13.62
CA LEU A 21 34.18 32.76 -13.55
C LEU A 21 35.42 31.92 -13.20
N ALA A 22 36.63 32.50 -13.27
CA ALA A 22 37.89 31.79 -12.99
C ALA A 22 38.48 32.09 -11.60
N VAL A 23 37.97 33.10 -10.88
CA VAL A 23 38.39 33.42 -9.49
C VAL A 23 37.31 33.05 -8.45
N CYS A 24 36.09 32.73 -8.88
CA CYS A 24 35.10 32.06 -8.01
C CYS A 24 35.23 30.52 -7.97
N LEU A 25 36.16 29.92 -8.73
CA LEU A 25 36.38 28.47 -8.77
C LEU A 25 37.57 27.97 -7.92
N CYS A 26 38.31 28.85 -7.23
CA CYS A 26 39.41 28.46 -6.34
C CYS A 26 39.21 28.91 -4.88
N GLY A 27 38.01 29.38 -4.51
CA GLY A 27 37.66 29.85 -3.15
C GLY A 27 36.63 29.00 -2.40
N LEU A 28 36.17 27.87 -2.95
CA LEU A 28 35.17 26.98 -2.33
C LEU A 28 35.76 25.66 -1.78
N LEU A 29 37.08 25.59 -1.61
CA LEU A 29 37.78 24.54 -0.88
C LEU A 29 38.69 25.27 0.11
N PRO A 30 38.24 25.52 1.36
CA PRO A 30 38.05 24.44 2.34
C PRO A 30 36.84 24.65 3.27
N ALA A 31 35.74 23.95 3.01
CA ALA A 31 34.75 23.61 4.03
C ALA A 31 34.16 22.20 3.83
N LEU A 32 34.85 21.35 3.06
CA LEU A 32 34.56 19.91 2.94
C LEU A 32 35.41 19.05 3.89
N ALA A 33 36.15 19.68 4.82
CA ALA A 33 36.98 19.01 5.81
C ALA A 33 36.39 19.04 7.24
N SER A 34 35.08 19.30 7.36
CA SER A 34 34.28 19.05 8.56
C SER A 34 32.98 18.32 8.19
N GLY A 35 33.07 17.34 7.29
CA GLY A 35 31.93 16.56 6.83
C GLY A 35 31.50 15.54 7.88
N ALA A 36 30.62 15.93 8.80
CA ALA A 36 29.90 14.97 9.62
C ALA A 36 29.04 14.05 8.71
N GLY A 37 29.48 12.81 8.53
CA GLY A 37 28.61 11.63 8.47
C GLY A 37 27.51 11.55 7.40
N LEU A 38 27.69 12.12 6.20
CA LEU A 38 26.79 11.80 5.09
C LEU A 38 27.04 10.36 4.63
N CYS A 39 26.08 9.46 4.88
CA CYS A 39 26.18 8.08 4.43
C CYS A 39 25.87 8.02 2.93
N LEU A 40 26.92 8.13 2.14
CA LEU A 40 26.88 7.73 0.75
C LEU A 40 27.17 6.24 0.71
N PRO A 41 26.37 5.41 0.02
CA PRO A 41 26.65 3.99 -0.09
C PRO A 41 28.06 3.86 -0.66
N THR A 42 29.01 3.38 0.15
CA THR A 42 30.26 2.89 -0.39
C THR A 42 29.86 1.67 -1.18
N GLY A 43 29.99 1.74 -2.50
CA GLY A 43 29.63 0.69 -3.45
C GLY A 43 30.49 -0.55 -3.31
N SER A 44 30.66 -1.08 -2.09
CA SER A 44 30.96 -2.48 -1.89
C SER A 44 29.73 -3.22 -2.40
N LEU A 45 29.77 -3.53 -3.69
CA LEU A 45 28.94 -4.56 -4.30
C LEU A 45 29.05 -5.77 -3.38
N VAL A 46 28.07 -5.95 -2.49
CA VAL A 46 27.93 -7.21 -1.80
C VAL A 46 27.71 -8.20 -2.93
N THR A 47 28.72 -9.03 -3.15
CA THR A 47 28.63 -10.12 -4.13
C THR A 47 27.35 -10.85 -3.79
N PRO A 48 26.41 -11.01 -4.74
CA PRO A 48 25.15 -11.66 -4.43
C PRO A 48 25.47 -13.00 -3.78
N ALA A 49 25.04 -13.19 -2.52
CA ALA A 49 24.99 -14.52 -1.96
C ALA A 49 24.10 -15.32 -2.92
N SER A 50 24.66 -16.38 -3.49
CA SER A 50 23.97 -17.21 -4.46
C SER A 50 22.87 -17.95 -3.71
N GLY A 51 21.62 -17.52 -3.90
CA GLY A 51 20.45 -18.16 -3.32
C GLY A 51 19.21 -17.33 -3.58
N ASP A 52 18.22 -17.94 -4.24
CA ASP A 52 16.88 -17.37 -4.38
C ASP A 52 16.18 -17.48 -3.02
N ALA A 53 16.44 -16.52 -2.13
CA ALA A 53 15.67 -16.40 -0.89
C ALA A 53 14.23 -16.07 -1.28
N ALA A 54 13.33 -17.02 -1.06
CA ALA A 54 11.94 -16.89 -1.44
C ALA A 54 11.27 -15.79 -0.60
N LEU A 55 10.53 -14.90 -1.27
CA LEU A 55 9.89 -13.75 -0.64
C LEU A 55 8.49 -14.12 -0.14
N ARG A 56 8.08 -13.54 0.99
CA ARG A 56 6.66 -13.46 1.34
C ARG A 56 6.05 -12.27 0.62
N PHE A 57 4.98 -12.51 -0.13
CA PHE A 57 4.29 -11.46 -0.87
C PHE A 57 3.05 -10.98 -0.13
N GLY A 58 2.73 -9.70 -0.28
CA GLY A 58 1.48 -9.13 0.16
C GLY A 58 1.08 -7.89 -0.62
N ILE A 59 -0.08 -7.32 -0.30
CA ILE A 59 -0.64 -6.20 -1.04
C ILE A 59 -1.56 -5.37 -0.16
N TYR A 60 -1.62 -4.06 -0.37
CA TYR A 60 -2.72 -3.26 0.18
C TYR A 60 -4.02 -3.64 -0.57
N PRO A 61 -5.02 -4.23 0.10
CA PRO A 61 -6.19 -4.77 -0.58
C PRO A 61 -7.18 -3.70 -1.08
N GLY A 62 -6.97 -2.43 -0.71
CA GLY A 62 -7.83 -1.30 -1.08
C GLY A 62 -8.65 -0.75 0.08
N GLY A 63 -9.29 0.38 -0.17
CA GLY A 63 -9.88 1.27 0.84
C GLY A 63 -9.44 2.71 0.62
N ALA A 64 -9.82 3.61 1.52
CA ALA A 64 -9.29 4.96 1.50
C ALA A 64 -7.84 4.93 1.98
N ALA A 65 -6.89 4.85 1.05
CA ALA A 65 -5.49 5.16 1.37
C ALA A 65 -5.31 6.66 1.50
N GLY A 66 -4.35 7.05 2.35
CA GLY A 66 -3.84 8.41 2.40
C GLY A 66 -3.35 8.90 1.04
N SER A 67 -3.08 10.19 0.94
CA SER A 67 -2.47 10.76 -0.25
C SER A 67 -1.47 11.84 0.11
N VAL A 68 -0.42 11.97 -0.69
CA VAL A 68 0.56 13.05 -0.55
C VAL A 68 -0.08 14.36 -0.99
N GLU A 69 -0.83 14.31 -2.08
CA GLU A 69 -1.63 15.40 -2.61
C GLU A 69 -3.12 15.13 -2.41
N GLY A 70 -3.93 16.18 -2.24
CA GLY A 70 -5.38 16.01 -2.11
C GLY A 70 -5.97 15.32 -3.34
N LYS A 71 -6.45 14.08 -3.19
CA LYS A 71 -7.03 13.28 -4.28
C LYS A 71 -8.56 13.22 -4.20
N PRO A 72 -9.28 12.93 -5.30
CA PRO A 72 -10.74 12.82 -5.26
C PRO A 72 -11.21 11.67 -4.35
N ASP A 73 -12.46 11.77 -3.89
CA ASP A 73 -13.10 10.68 -3.15
C ASP A 73 -13.01 9.36 -3.92
N PRO A 74 -12.67 8.23 -3.26
CA PRO A 74 -12.61 6.93 -3.91
C PRO A 74 -13.99 6.51 -4.44
N ALA A 75 -13.99 5.78 -5.55
CA ALA A 75 -15.16 5.03 -6.00
C ALA A 75 -15.51 3.96 -4.93
N PRO A 76 -16.82 3.67 -4.71
CA PRO A 76 -17.24 2.74 -3.67
C PRO A 76 -16.58 1.35 -3.80
N GLU A 77 -16.07 0.83 -2.69
CA GLU A 77 -15.53 -0.52 -2.59
C GLU A 77 -16.64 -1.59 -2.67
N ASP A 78 -16.30 -2.77 -3.20
CA ASP A 78 -17.10 -3.99 -3.09
C ASP A 78 -16.26 -5.07 -2.37
N PRO A 79 -16.47 -5.27 -1.05
CA PRO A 79 -15.68 -6.21 -0.25
C PRO A 79 -15.67 -7.64 -0.80
N VAL A 80 -16.73 -8.07 -1.50
CA VAL A 80 -16.79 -9.40 -2.10
C VAL A 80 -15.89 -9.50 -3.32
N ALA A 81 -15.88 -8.45 -4.17
CA ALA A 81 -15.00 -8.41 -5.34
C ALA A 81 -13.53 -8.26 -4.93
N ARG A 82 -13.25 -7.47 -3.88
CA ARG A 82 -11.92 -7.33 -3.28
C ARG A 82 -11.37 -8.69 -2.80
N LEU A 83 -12.16 -9.41 -2.00
CA LEU A 83 -11.75 -10.73 -1.52
C LEU A 83 -11.56 -11.73 -2.66
N ALA A 84 -12.46 -11.74 -3.65
CA ALA A 84 -12.32 -12.60 -4.83
C ALA A 84 -11.06 -12.28 -5.64
N ALA A 85 -10.66 -11.01 -5.73
CA ALA A 85 -9.43 -10.63 -6.42
C ALA A 85 -8.17 -11.05 -5.65
N LEU A 86 -8.16 -10.93 -4.32
CA LEU A 86 -7.07 -11.45 -3.48
C LEU A 86 -6.92 -12.97 -3.63
N GLU A 87 -8.04 -13.70 -3.67
CA GLU A 87 -8.05 -15.15 -3.91
C GLU A 87 -7.48 -15.51 -5.28
N LEU A 88 -7.78 -14.71 -6.31
CA LEU A 88 -7.19 -14.89 -7.64
C LEU A 88 -5.69 -14.59 -7.67
N LEU A 89 -5.21 -13.70 -6.81
CA LEU A 89 -3.81 -13.31 -6.72
C LEU A 89 -2.97 -14.34 -5.95
N ARG A 90 -3.58 -15.00 -4.95
CA ARG A 90 -2.93 -16.02 -4.13
C ARG A 90 -2.55 -17.25 -4.98
N PRO A 91 -1.31 -17.74 -4.89
CA PRO A 91 -0.88 -18.95 -5.59
C PRO A 91 -1.56 -20.19 -4.99
N THR A 92 -1.73 -21.24 -5.81
CA THR A 92 -2.25 -22.54 -5.36
C THR A 92 -1.31 -23.10 -4.28
N ASN A 93 -1.74 -23.13 -3.03
CA ASN A 93 -0.99 -23.55 -1.83
C ASN A 93 0.01 -22.56 -1.21
N GLY A 94 0.12 -21.33 -1.72
CA GLY A 94 0.98 -20.33 -1.08
C GLY A 94 0.23 -19.34 -0.21
N ARG A 95 0.98 -18.63 0.63
CA ARG A 95 0.47 -17.57 1.51
C ARG A 95 0.50 -16.23 0.75
N LEU A 96 -0.44 -15.36 1.08
CA LEU A 96 -0.46 -13.96 0.65
C LEU A 96 -0.85 -13.11 1.85
N GLY A 97 -0.06 -12.08 2.13
CA GLY A 97 -0.36 -11.10 3.16
C GLY A 97 -1.29 -10.00 2.65
N VAL A 98 -2.10 -9.45 3.55
CA VAL A 98 -2.72 -8.14 3.37
C VAL A 98 -2.05 -7.15 4.30
N HIS A 99 -1.60 -6.04 3.73
CA HIS A 99 -1.02 -4.92 4.46
C HIS A 99 -2.12 -3.87 4.61
N ILE A 100 -2.61 -3.58 5.82
CA ILE A 100 -3.76 -2.70 6.07
C ILE A 100 -3.46 -1.68 7.16
N TYR A 101 -4.26 -0.60 7.25
CA TYR A 101 -3.96 0.54 8.11
C TYR A 101 -5.09 0.81 9.10
N THR A 102 -4.71 1.19 10.31
CA THR A 102 -5.53 1.89 11.29
C THR A 102 -4.81 3.16 11.74
N ALA A 103 -5.48 4.04 12.47
CA ALA A 103 -4.87 5.25 13.01
C ALA A 103 -5.31 5.50 14.46
N TYR A 104 -4.38 6.03 15.24
CA TYR A 104 -4.64 6.66 16.52
C TYR A 104 -4.80 8.16 16.32
N THR A 105 -5.94 8.69 16.76
CA THR A 105 -6.28 10.11 16.69
C THR A 105 -6.21 10.80 18.04
N GLY A 106 -6.23 10.03 19.14
CA GLY A 106 -6.36 10.58 20.49
C GLY A 106 -7.79 10.92 20.90
N ASP A 107 -8.75 10.79 19.98
CA ASP A 107 -10.18 10.80 20.28
C ASP A 107 -10.66 9.36 20.49
N ALA A 108 -11.04 9.05 21.73
CA ALA A 108 -11.43 7.70 22.11
C ALA A 108 -12.64 7.16 21.33
N ALA A 109 -13.57 8.02 20.91
CA ALA A 109 -14.75 7.59 20.17
C ALA A 109 -14.43 7.32 18.70
N ALA A 110 -13.57 8.13 18.08
CA ALA A 110 -13.08 7.92 16.72
C ALA A 110 -12.19 6.67 16.64
N ASP A 111 -11.29 6.51 17.61
CA ASP A 111 -10.38 5.37 17.72
C ASP A 111 -11.16 4.06 17.91
N GLU A 112 -12.16 4.03 18.80
CA GLU A 112 -13.04 2.85 19.01
C GLU A 112 -13.90 2.55 17.77
N GLY A 113 -14.44 3.59 17.12
CA GLY A 113 -15.20 3.42 15.87
C GLY A 113 -14.36 2.78 14.76
N THR A 114 -13.09 3.16 14.66
CA THR A 114 -12.13 2.59 13.71
C THR A 114 -11.76 1.16 14.10
N ALA A 115 -11.54 0.88 15.39
CA ALA A 115 -11.26 -0.46 15.89
C ALA A 115 -12.39 -1.46 15.57
N LEU A 116 -13.66 -1.07 15.76
CA LEU A 116 -14.81 -1.92 15.43
C LEU A 116 -14.92 -2.23 13.94
N TRP A 117 -14.55 -1.29 13.07
CA TRP A 117 -14.48 -1.55 11.64
C TRP A 117 -13.32 -2.51 11.32
N MET A 118 -12.17 -2.31 11.95
CA MET A 118 -10.98 -3.14 11.77
C MET A 118 -11.18 -4.59 12.23
N ASP A 119 -11.96 -4.83 13.29
CA ASP A 119 -12.37 -6.20 13.68
C ASP A 119 -12.98 -6.97 12.50
N GLY A 120 -13.88 -6.30 11.76
CA GLY A 120 -14.57 -6.88 10.63
C GLY A 120 -13.64 -7.20 9.47
N GLU A 121 -12.70 -6.30 9.18
CA GLU A 121 -11.70 -6.50 8.12
C GLU A 121 -10.72 -7.63 8.47
N ILE A 122 -10.14 -7.62 9.68
CA ILE A 122 -9.21 -8.66 10.14
C ILE A 122 -9.90 -10.01 10.18
N ALA A 123 -11.12 -10.09 10.72
CA ALA A 123 -11.88 -11.34 10.74
C ALA A 123 -12.17 -11.85 9.32
N ALA A 124 -12.52 -10.97 8.37
CA ALA A 124 -12.80 -11.36 7.00
C ALA A 124 -11.56 -11.91 6.28
N TYR A 125 -10.41 -11.23 6.38
CA TYR A 125 -9.18 -11.68 5.72
C TYR A 125 -8.62 -12.95 6.34
N THR A 126 -8.57 -13.03 7.67
CA THR A 126 -8.03 -14.21 8.36
C THR A 126 -8.91 -15.44 8.19
N ALA A 127 -10.24 -15.29 8.16
CA ALA A 127 -11.16 -16.39 7.84
C ALA A 127 -11.02 -16.89 6.39
N ALA A 128 -10.59 -16.03 5.47
CA ALA A 128 -10.24 -16.40 4.10
C ALA A 128 -8.80 -16.94 3.95
N GLY A 129 -8.04 -17.04 5.05
CA GLY A 129 -6.70 -17.61 5.09
C GLY A 129 -5.58 -16.66 4.67
N PHE A 130 -5.84 -15.35 4.61
CA PHE A 130 -4.78 -14.35 4.42
C PHE A 130 -4.10 -14.04 5.76
N ASP A 131 -2.79 -13.80 5.69
CA ASP A 131 -2.06 -13.23 6.81
C ASP A 131 -2.27 -11.73 6.83
N VAL A 132 -2.31 -11.14 8.02
CA VAL A 132 -2.57 -9.70 8.20
C VAL A 132 -1.34 -9.04 8.81
N GLU A 133 -0.84 -8.04 8.09
CA GLU A 133 0.03 -7.00 8.62
C GLU A 133 -0.81 -5.74 8.84
N LEU A 134 -0.79 -5.20 10.06
CA LEU A 134 -1.49 -3.96 10.41
C LEU A 134 -0.51 -2.83 10.70
N VAL A 135 -0.62 -1.76 9.93
CA VAL A 135 0.03 -0.48 10.21
C VAL A 135 -0.81 0.32 11.19
N VAL A 136 -0.21 0.73 12.29
CA VAL A 136 -0.83 1.59 13.30
C VAL A 136 -0.26 2.99 13.16
N ARG A 137 -1.03 3.87 12.52
CA ARG A 137 -0.62 5.26 12.25
C ARG A 137 -0.77 6.17 13.47
N TYR A 138 0.15 7.12 13.60
CA TYR A 138 0.14 8.19 14.60
C TYR A 138 -0.39 9.49 13.97
N LYS A 139 -1.64 9.85 14.30
CA LYS A 139 -2.32 11.05 13.78
C LYS A 139 -3.07 11.82 14.87
N PRO A 140 -2.42 12.19 15.98
CA PRO A 140 -3.11 12.85 17.09
C PRO A 140 -3.69 14.20 16.67
N GLU A 141 -4.89 14.50 17.15
CA GLU A 141 -5.56 15.79 16.94
C GLU A 141 -5.73 16.52 18.28
N GLY A 142 -5.25 17.76 18.37
CA GLY A 142 -5.49 18.63 19.52
C GLY A 142 -4.79 18.24 20.83
N LEU A 143 -3.91 17.24 20.82
CA LEU A 143 -3.16 16.78 22.00
C LEU A 143 -1.77 17.41 22.09
N ALA A 144 -1.30 17.64 23.33
CA ALA A 144 0.10 17.97 23.56
C ALA A 144 1.00 16.76 23.23
N ARG A 145 2.20 17.02 22.69
CA ARG A 145 3.15 15.98 22.22
C ARG A 145 3.30 14.81 23.20
N ALA A 146 3.63 15.08 24.47
CA ALA A 146 3.87 14.04 25.46
C ALA A 146 2.64 13.16 25.73
N GLN A 147 1.44 13.78 25.75
CA GLN A 147 0.17 13.07 25.92
C GLN A 147 -0.15 12.21 24.68
N ALA A 148 0.09 12.76 23.49
CA ALA A 148 -0.11 12.06 22.23
C ALA A 148 0.79 10.81 22.12
N VAL A 149 2.09 10.94 22.39
CA VAL A 149 3.06 9.83 22.37
C VAL A 149 2.68 8.75 23.40
N THR A 150 2.35 9.15 24.62
CA THR A 150 1.94 8.20 25.68
C THR A 150 0.63 7.48 25.33
N GLY A 151 -0.34 8.22 24.79
CA GLY A 151 -1.62 7.66 24.36
C GLY A 151 -1.44 6.68 23.20
N PHE A 152 -0.59 7.02 22.23
CA PHE A 152 -0.24 6.15 21.11
C PHE A 152 0.38 4.82 21.56
N ALA A 153 1.38 4.85 22.45
CA ALA A 153 1.99 3.63 22.98
C ALA A 153 0.96 2.72 23.69
N ARG A 154 -0.02 3.31 24.39
CA ARG A 154 -1.14 2.56 24.99
C ARG A 154 -2.07 1.97 23.93
N PHE A 155 -2.38 2.73 22.89
CA PHE A 155 -3.20 2.28 21.76
C PHE A 155 -2.54 1.11 21.01
N VAL A 156 -1.23 1.17 20.79
CA VAL A 156 -0.45 0.08 20.19
C VAL A 156 -0.53 -1.19 21.04
N ARG A 157 -0.33 -1.11 22.37
CA ARG A 157 -0.52 -2.26 23.28
C ARG A 157 -1.93 -2.83 23.22
N ALA A 158 -2.94 -1.97 23.20
CA ALA A 158 -4.33 -2.40 23.08
C ALA A 158 -4.58 -3.13 21.75
N THR A 159 -3.95 -2.66 20.66
CA THR A 159 -4.02 -3.29 19.33
C THR A 159 -3.41 -4.70 19.35
N VAL A 160 -2.22 -4.86 19.92
CA VAL A 160 -1.59 -6.19 20.07
C VAL A 160 -2.47 -7.13 20.90
N ARG A 161 -2.99 -6.69 22.06
CA ARG A 161 -3.92 -7.50 22.86
C ARG A 161 -5.18 -7.91 22.10
N ARG A 162 -5.73 -7.00 21.31
CA ARG A 162 -6.98 -7.21 20.59
C ARG A 162 -6.84 -8.25 19.49
N TYR A 163 -5.74 -8.21 18.74
CA TYR A 163 -5.59 -9.02 17.52
C TYR A 163 -4.55 -10.14 17.62
N GLY A 164 -3.61 -10.07 18.55
CA GLY A 164 -2.51 -11.02 18.67
C GLY A 164 -2.93 -12.44 19.04
N GLY A 165 -4.15 -12.66 19.55
CA GLY A 165 -4.70 -14.01 19.70
C GLY A 165 -5.10 -14.69 18.39
N ASN A 166 -5.14 -13.96 17.27
CA ASN A 166 -5.42 -14.51 15.95
C ASN A 166 -4.12 -15.01 15.31
N ALA A 167 -4.03 -16.31 15.00
CA ALA A 167 -2.83 -16.93 14.44
C ALA A 167 -2.43 -16.39 13.04
N ARG A 168 -3.35 -15.69 12.36
CA ARG A 168 -3.11 -15.06 11.05
C ARG A 168 -2.86 -13.55 11.15
N PHE A 169 -2.89 -12.98 12.35
CA PHE A 169 -2.35 -11.65 12.61
C PHE A 169 -0.86 -11.81 12.90
N THR A 170 -0.01 -11.49 11.92
CA THR A 170 1.40 -11.90 11.92
C THR A 170 2.37 -10.75 12.05
N SER A 171 1.95 -9.52 11.74
CA SER A 171 2.85 -8.38 11.75
C SER A 171 2.12 -7.11 12.17
N LEU A 172 2.81 -6.28 12.95
CA LEU A 172 2.37 -4.95 13.35
C LEU A 172 3.46 -3.94 13.01
N GLN A 173 3.15 -3.03 12.08
CA GLN A 173 4.00 -1.89 11.78
C GLN A 173 3.59 -0.71 12.67
N VAL A 174 4.54 -0.18 13.41
CA VAL A 174 4.34 1.00 14.25
C VAL A 174 4.68 2.23 13.45
N THR A 175 3.70 3.14 13.32
CA THR A 175 3.71 4.32 12.45
C THR A 175 3.79 4.00 10.96
N ASN A 176 3.50 5.02 10.13
CA ASN A 176 3.75 5.01 8.69
C ASN A 176 4.64 6.20 8.32
N GLU A 177 5.85 5.94 7.81
CA GLU A 177 6.75 6.95 7.26
C GLU A 177 7.00 8.12 8.23
N ALA A 178 7.38 7.82 9.47
CA ALA A 178 7.62 8.83 10.51
C ALA A 178 8.72 9.85 10.13
N ASN A 179 9.51 9.57 9.09
CA ASN A 179 10.50 10.49 8.52
C ASN A 179 9.93 11.52 7.52
N LEU A 180 8.72 11.32 7.00
CA LEU A 180 8.09 12.22 6.03
C LEU A 180 7.18 13.24 6.71
N THR A 181 7.63 14.49 6.73
CA THR A 181 6.96 15.60 7.45
C THR A 181 5.93 16.36 6.62
N GLY A 182 5.86 16.11 5.31
CA GLY A 182 5.13 16.96 4.36
C GLY A 182 3.75 16.44 3.92
N ALA A 183 3.33 15.27 4.38
CA ALA A 183 2.16 14.56 3.83
C ALA A 183 1.23 14.03 4.94
N PRO A 184 0.50 14.89 5.68
CA PRO A 184 -0.30 14.48 6.84
C PRO A 184 -1.39 13.43 6.55
N ASP A 185 -1.84 13.35 5.30
CA ASP A 185 -2.81 12.35 4.88
C ASP A 185 -2.17 10.98 4.62
N ALA A 186 -0.90 10.90 4.21
CA ALA A 186 -0.18 9.66 3.89
C ALA A 186 0.80 9.20 4.99
N SER A 187 1.49 10.15 5.63
CA SER A 187 2.66 9.91 6.48
C SER A 187 2.51 10.51 7.87
N ASP A 188 3.11 9.86 8.85
CA ASP A 188 2.98 10.22 10.26
C ASP A 188 3.98 11.30 10.68
N GLY A 189 5.09 11.47 9.94
CA GLY A 189 6.09 12.49 10.23
C GLY A 189 5.55 13.92 10.21
N ALA A 190 4.38 14.15 9.61
CA ALA A 190 3.68 15.43 9.66
C ALA A 190 3.16 15.80 11.07
N PHE A 191 3.07 14.84 11.98
CA PHE A 191 2.56 15.03 13.34
C PHE A 191 3.71 15.19 14.35
N ALA A 192 3.56 16.15 15.26
CA ALA A 192 4.56 16.40 16.29
C ALA A 192 4.75 15.16 17.18
N GLY A 193 6.01 14.72 17.32
CA GLY A 193 6.35 13.55 18.13
C GLY A 193 6.29 12.22 17.39
N ALA A 194 6.16 12.20 16.06
CA ALA A 194 6.13 10.95 15.29
C ALA A 194 7.32 10.02 15.57
N THR A 195 8.56 10.55 15.66
CA THR A 195 9.74 9.74 16.01
C THR A 195 9.66 9.17 17.42
N ASP A 196 9.29 9.98 18.41
CA ASP A 196 9.11 9.51 19.80
C ASP A 196 7.99 8.45 19.88
N ALA A 197 6.90 8.66 19.12
CA ALA A 197 5.77 7.75 19.04
C ALA A 197 6.15 6.42 18.40
N LEU A 198 6.98 6.43 17.35
CA LEU A 198 7.55 5.23 16.75
C LEU A 198 8.36 4.45 17.79
N VAL A 199 9.34 5.09 18.44
CA VAL A 199 10.20 4.43 19.44
C VAL A 199 9.36 3.86 20.59
N ALA A 200 8.49 4.68 21.19
CA ALA A 200 7.65 4.26 22.29
C ALA A 200 6.65 3.16 21.87
N GLY A 201 6.10 3.24 20.67
CA GLY A 201 5.15 2.27 20.13
C GLY A 201 5.79 0.91 19.85
N VAL A 202 6.99 0.87 19.26
CA VAL A 202 7.71 -0.39 18.99
C VAL A 202 8.04 -1.11 20.29
N ILE A 203 8.61 -0.41 21.26
CA ILE A 203 8.93 -0.96 22.58
C ILE A 203 7.66 -1.47 23.27
N ALA A 204 6.58 -0.69 23.20
CA ALA A 204 5.31 -1.05 23.82
C ALA A 204 4.65 -2.27 23.15
N ALA A 205 4.65 -2.34 21.82
CA ALA A 205 4.15 -3.49 21.07
C ALA A 205 4.93 -4.76 21.44
N LYS A 206 6.26 -4.71 21.40
CA LYS A 206 7.07 -5.91 21.67
C LYS A 206 6.94 -6.39 23.10
N ALA A 207 6.90 -5.47 24.06
CA ALA A 207 6.63 -5.81 25.46
C ALA A 207 5.30 -6.55 25.60
N GLU A 208 4.24 -6.07 24.95
CA GLU A 208 2.92 -6.70 24.97
C GLU A 208 2.93 -8.08 24.31
N VAL A 209 3.58 -8.23 23.15
CA VAL A 209 3.75 -9.52 22.46
C VAL A 209 4.41 -10.56 23.38
N ARG A 210 5.47 -10.16 24.11
CA ARG A 210 6.18 -11.02 25.05
C ARG A 210 5.32 -11.40 26.26
N GLU A 211 4.61 -10.42 26.84
CA GLU A 211 3.75 -10.62 28.00
C GLU A 211 2.56 -11.55 27.70
N THR A 212 1.99 -11.42 26.51
CA THR A 212 0.82 -12.21 26.06
C THR A 212 1.19 -13.51 25.33
N ASN A 213 2.48 -13.76 25.11
CA ASN A 213 3.01 -14.91 24.36
C ASN A 213 2.47 -15.03 22.92
N PHE A 214 2.24 -13.90 22.24
CA PHE A 214 1.84 -13.87 20.84
C PHE A 214 3.06 -13.94 19.91
N ALA A 215 3.86 -14.99 20.05
CA ALA A 215 5.17 -15.15 19.40
C ALA A 215 5.14 -15.06 17.85
N GLN A 216 3.96 -15.22 17.23
CA GLN A 216 3.77 -15.07 15.79
C GLN A 216 3.69 -13.62 15.32
N VAL A 217 3.46 -12.65 16.22
CA VAL A 217 3.34 -11.23 15.89
C VAL A 217 4.72 -10.60 15.86
N GLN A 218 5.19 -10.27 14.66
CA GLN A 218 6.42 -9.51 14.46
C GLN A 218 6.15 -8.01 14.54
N VAL A 219 7.01 -7.27 15.23
CA VAL A 219 6.89 -5.82 15.42
C VAL A 219 7.97 -5.11 14.61
N GLY A 220 7.56 -4.18 13.75
CA GLY A 220 8.50 -3.37 12.96
C GLY A 220 8.02 -1.95 12.75
N PHE A 221 8.75 -1.23 11.92
CA PHE A 221 8.45 0.15 11.48
C PHE A 221 9.01 0.33 10.08
N ASN A 222 8.54 1.34 9.34
CA ASN A 222 9.06 1.64 8.00
C ASN A 222 9.84 2.97 7.94
N TRP A 223 10.62 3.09 6.88
CA TRP A 223 11.24 4.31 6.42
C TRP A 223 10.86 4.55 4.95
N ALA A 224 10.42 5.77 4.66
CA ALA A 224 10.21 6.18 3.28
C ALA A 224 11.51 6.65 2.64
N SER A 225 11.87 6.05 1.51
CA SER A 225 13.00 6.50 0.72
C SER A 225 12.76 7.90 0.19
N ASP A 226 13.66 8.84 0.52
CA ASP A 226 13.50 10.25 0.16
C ASP A 226 14.78 10.92 -0.36
N ALA A 227 14.60 12.12 -0.93
CA ALA A 227 15.68 12.91 -1.51
C ALA A 227 16.53 13.68 -0.47
N ARG A 228 16.34 13.45 0.83
CA ARG A 228 16.87 14.29 1.91
C ARG A 228 17.85 13.48 2.77
N PRO A 229 19.04 13.13 2.25
CA PRO A 229 19.96 12.22 2.93
C PRO A 229 20.34 12.68 4.35
N ALA A 230 20.53 13.98 4.56
CA ALA A 230 20.81 14.51 5.90
C ALA A 230 19.62 14.34 6.88
N ALA A 231 18.38 14.54 6.40
CA ALA A 231 17.19 14.33 7.23
C ALA A 231 16.97 12.85 7.54
N SER A 232 17.21 11.97 6.56
CA SER A 232 17.19 10.52 6.76
C SER A 232 18.26 10.09 7.78
N THR A 233 19.51 10.52 7.66
CA THR A 233 20.55 10.24 8.66
C THR A 233 20.15 10.74 10.06
N ALA A 234 19.60 11.95 10.17
CA ALA A 234 19.16 12.50 11.44
C ALA A 234 18.00 11.70 12.06
N PHE A 235 17.04 11.25 11.25
CA PHE A 235 15.94 10.38 11.69
C PHE A 235 16.47 9.06 12.26
N TRP A 236 17.33 8.36 11.53
CA TRP A 236 17.89 7.07 11.96
C TRP A 236 18.75 7.20 13.22
N LYS A 237 19.55 8.27 13.33
CA LYS A 237 20.31 8.56 14.56
C LYS A 237 19.37 8.87 15.73
N ALA A 238 18.27 9.57 15.50
CA ALA A 238 17.29 9.86 16.55
C ALA A 238 16.66 8.57 17.12
N LEU A 239 16.46 7.53 16.31
CA LEU A 239 16.00 6.23 16.81
C LEU A 239 16.99 5.61 17.80
N ALA A 240 18.29 5.63 17.48
CA ALA A 240 19.33 5.18 18.40
C ALA A 240 19.39 6.04 19.67
N ASP A 241 19.40 7.36 19.53
CA ASP A 241 19.55 8.29 20.64
C ASP A 241 18.37 8.22 21.63
N GLN A 242 17.14 8.05 21.11
CA GLN A 242 15.92 8.04 21.93
C GLN A 242 15.58 6.65 22.47
N GLY A 243 15.78 5.61 21.67
CA GLY A 243 15.36 4.25 21.98
C GLY A 243 16.46 3.35 22.52
N GLY A 244 17.71 3.56 22.08
CA GLY A 244 18.88 2.76 22.44
C GLY A 244 18.67 1.26 22.27
N ALA A 245 19.28 0.47 23.16
CA ALA A 245 19.18 -0.99 23.15
C ALA A 245 17.74 -1.50 23.32
N ALA A 246 16.90 -0.80 24.09
CA ALA A 246 15.51 -1.23 24.30
C ALA A 246 14.70 -1.18 22.99
N PHE A 247 14.95 -0.19 22.14
CA PHE A 247 14.35 -0.12 20.81
C PHE A 247 14.94 -1.20 19.88
N ALA A 248 16.27 -1.32 19.82
CA ALA A 248 16.92 -2.31 18.97
C ALA A 248 16.46 -3.75 19.28
N ASP A 249 16.37 -4.10 20.56
CA ASP A 249 15.87 -5.40 21.05
C ASP A 249 14.37 -5.63 20.78
N ALA A 250 13.63 -4.57 20.44
CA ALA A 250 12.19 -4.62 20.21
C ALA A 250 11.80 -4.75 18.73
N VAL A 251 12.71 -4.42 17.81
CA VAL A 251 12.48 -4.45 16.36
C VAL A 251 12.71 -5.86 15.82
N ASP A 252 11.68 -6.45 15.22
CA ASP A 252 11.75 -7.73 14.51
C ASP A 252 12.04 -7.57 13.01
N TRP A 253 11.73 -6.41 12.42
CA TRP A 253 11.96 -6.12 11.00
C TRP A 253 11.94 -4.61 10.71
N VAL A 254 12.54 -4.21 9.59
CA VAL A 254 12.58 -2.83 9.09
C VAL A 254 11.91 -2.73 7.72
N GLY A 255 10.91 -1.86 7.60
CA GLY A 255 10.18 -1.57 6.37
C GLY A 255 10.91 -0.56 5.48
N LEU A 256 10.90 -0.81 4.19
CA LEU A 256 11.28 0.12 3.13
C LEU A 256 10.04 0.47 2.31
N ASP A 257 9.68 1.74 2.32
CA ASP A 257 8.68 2.31 1.44
C ASP A 257 9.39 3.07 0.33
N ALA A 258 9.24 2.61 -0.91
CA ALA A 258 9.98 3.15 -2.05
C ALA A 258 9.10 3.23 -3.29
N TYR A 259 9.11 4.38 -3.95
CA TYR A 259 8.27 4.66 -5.11
C TYR A 259 9.08 5.25 -6.28
N PRO A 260 10.14 4.57 -6.73
CA PRO A 260 10.96 5.05 -7.83
C PRO A 260 10.13 5.17 -9.11
N GLY A 261 10.31 6.27 -9.82
CA GLY A 261 9.50 6.62 -10.98
C GLY A 261 8.24 7.43 -10.65
N THR A 262 7.91 7.63 -9.38
CA THR A 262 6.82 8.52 -8.97
C THR A 262 7.30 9.60 -8.01
N TRP A 263 7.79 9.22 -6.83
CA TRP A 263 8.13 10.16 -5.77
C TRP A 263 9.63 10.37 -5.67
N PHE A 264 10.34 9.41 -5.10
CA PHE A 264 11.79 9.44 -5.05
C PHE A 264 12.40 8.08 -5.45
N PRO A 265 13.41 8.11 -6.35
CA PRO A 265 13.64 9.17 -7.32
C PRO A 265 12.42 9.34 -8.24
N ALA A 266 12.01 10.58 -8.52
CA ALA A 266 11.11 10.86 -9.62
C ALA A 266 11.86 10.61 -10.93
N LEU A 267 11.30 9.79 -11.83
CA LEU A 267 11.94 9.41 -13.09
C LEU A 267 11.00 9.68 -14.25
N ASP A 268 11.58 10.14 -15.36
CA ASP A 268 10.83 10.39 -16.58
C ASP A 268 10.27 9.10 -17.18
N VAL A 269 9.04 9.20 -17.70
CA VAL A 269 8.44 8.07 -18.41
C VAL A 269 9.16 7.84 -19.72
N SER A 270 9.90 6.75 -19.77
CA SER A 270 10.73 6.37 -20.92
C SER A 270 10.81 4.85 -21.04
N SER A 271 11.45 4.36 -22.10
CA SER A 271 11.78 2.93 -22.22
C SER A 271 12.77 2.44 -21.16
N LEU A 272 13.59 3.34 -20.59
CA LEU A 272 14.59 3.04 -19.56
C LEU A 272 13.99 2.95 -18.15
N LEU A 273 12.79 3.51 -17.97
CA LEU A 273 12.14 3.64 -16.67
C LEU A 273 12.11 2.33 -15.84
N PRO A 274 11.72 1.15 -16.39
CA PRO A 274 11.71 -0.08 -15.59
C PRO A 274 13.08 -0.42 -14.98
N GLY A 275 14.16 -0.33 -15.78
CA GLY A 275 15.51 -0.61 -15.32
C GLY A 275 16.00 0.40 -14.28
N LEU A 276 15.71 1.69 -14.49
CA LEU A 276 16.05 2.75 -13.54
C LEU A 276 15.29 2.58 -12.21
N ALA A 277 14.02 2.17 -12.26
CA ALA A 277 13.22 1.91 -11.06
C ALA A 277 13.76 0.70 -10.27
N GLY A 278 14.12 -0.39 -10.95
CA GLY A 278 14.79 -1.53 -10.30
C GLY A 278 16.14 -1.17 -9.67
N ALA A 279 16.97 -0.38 -10.37
CA ALA A 279 18.25 0.09 -9.84
C ALA A 279 18.10 1.02 -8.63
N ALA A 280 17.07 1.87 -8.62
CA ALA A 280 16.76 2.72 -7.49
C ALA A 280 16.34 1.92 -6.24
N LEU A 281 15.56 0.84 -6.40
CA LEU A 281 15.24 -0.08 -5.30
C LEU A 281 16.48 -0.79 -4.76
N ASP A 282 17.37 -1.26 -5.63
CA ASP A 282 18.65 -1.87 -5.21
C ASP A 282 19.48 -0.88 -4.37
N SER A 283 19.57 0.37 -4.82
CA SER A 283 20.26 1.44 -4.08
C SER A 283 19.60 1.75 -2.74
N ALA A 284 18.27 1.78 -2.68
CA ALA A 284 17.54 2.00 -1.43
C ALA A 284 17.78 0.86 -0.43
N LEU A 285 17.72 -0.40 -0.87
CA LEU A 285 18.04 -1.57 -0.03
C LEU A 285 19.47 -1.52 0.51
N ALA A 286 20.44 -1.22 -0.35
CA ALA A 286 21.84 -1.08 0.04
C ALA A 286 22.02 0.04 1.08
N THR A 287 21.32 1.16 0.91
CA THR A 287 21.37 2.30 1.83
C THR A 287 20.74 1.94 3.16
N VAL A 288 19.55 1.34 3.18
CA VAL A 288 18.90 0.93 4.43
C VAL A 288 19.78 -0.05 5.20
N ARG A 289 20.28 -1.10 4.52
CA ARG A 289 21.10 -2.14 5.15
C ARG A 289 22.46 -1.64 5.61
N GLY A 290 23.18 -0.91 4.76
CA GLY A 290 24.58 -0.54 4.98
C GLY A 290 24.77 0.74 5.79
N CYS A 291 23.78 1.63 5.80
CA CYS A 291 23.88 2.94 6.44
C CYS A 291 22.91 3.12 7.59
N HIS A 292 21.62 2.95 7.29
CA HIS A 292 20.57 3.44 8.17
C HIS A 292 20.29 2.50 9.34
N MET A 293 20.15 1.20 9.09
CA MET A 293 19.95 0.21 10.16
C MET A 293 21.10 0.23 11.18
N PRO A 294 22.40 0.21 10.78
CA PRO A 294 23.49 0.34 11.73
C PRO A 294 23.47 1.64 12.54
N ALA A 295 23.06 2.76 11.94
CA ALA A 295 22.95 4.05 12.63
C ALA A 295 21.88 4.05 13.73
N ALA A 296 20.87 3.17 13.64
CA ALA A 296 19.88 2.92 14.68
C ALA A 296 20.27 1.78 15.66
N GLY A 297 21.45 1.18 15.51
CA GLY A 297 21.89 0.03 16.30
C GLY A 297 21.26 -1.30 15.89
N LEU A 298 20.71 -1.38 14.67
CA LEU A 298 20.04 -2.58 14.14
C LEU A 298 21.02 -3.42 13.33
N GLY A 299 21.10 -4.71 13.66
CA GLY A 299 22.01 -5.68 13.05
C GLY A 299 21.57 -6.19 11.67
N THR A 300 22.41 -7.03 11.07
CA THR A 300 22.15 -7.67 9.77
C THR A 300 21.15 -8.83 9.84
N ASP A 301 20.93 -9.36 11.04
CA ASP A 301 19.98 -10.43 11.37
C ASP A 301 18.52 -9.96 11.34
N ILE A 302 18.28 -8.66 11.59
CA ILE A 302 16.96 -8.05 11.44
C ILE A 302 16.61 -7.95 9.95
N PRO A 303 15.53 -8.60 9.45
CA PRO A 303 15.15 -8.57 8.05
C PRO A 303 14.60 -7.22 7.60
N ILE A 304 14.70 -6.98 6.29
CA ILE A 304 14.04 -5.88 5.60
C ILE A 304 12.74 -6.39 4.99
N HIS A 305 11.66 -5.64 5.17
CA HIS A 305 10.42 -5.80 4.43
C HIS A 305 10.36 -4.66 3.41
N VAL A 306 10.10 -4.93 2.14
CA VAL A 306 9.63 -3.88 1.23
C VAL A 306 8.15 -3.68 1.54
N SER A 307 7.86 -2.78 2.48
CA SER A 307 6.54 -2.61 3.09
C SER A 307 5.56 -1.89 2.17
N GLU A 308 6.05 -0.98 1.33
CA GLU A 308 5.28 -0.41 0.24
C GLU A 308 6.14 -0.17 -1.01
N ASN A 309 5.68 -0.68 -2.15
CA ASN A 309 6.22 -0.30 -3.46
C ASN A 309 5.11 -0.30 -4.50
N GLY A 310 5.13 0.68 -5.40
CA GLY A 310 4.08 0.81 -6.40
C GLY A 310 4.47 1.70 -7.57
N TYR A 311 3.70 1.57 -8.65
CA TYR A 311 3.77 2.47 -9.79
C TYR A 311 2.36 2.71 -10.36
N PRO A 312 1.93 3.96 -10.56
CA PRO A 312 0.58 4.29 -11.00
C PRO A 312 0.43 4.26 -12.52
N THR A 313 -0.80 4.03 -12.99
CA THR A 313 -1.22 4.42 -14.36
C THR A 313 -1.70 5.87 -14.39
N GLY A 314 -1.95 6.41 -15.59
CA GLY A 314 -2.48 7.78 -15.75
C GLY A 314 -1.91 8.48 -16.99
N PRO A 315 -2.00 9.81 -17.07
CA PRO A 315 -1.41 10.58 -18.16
C PRO A 315 0.06 10.22 -18.37
N GLY A 316 0.41 9.77 -19.58
CA GLY A 316 1.75 9.28 -19.94
C GLY A 316 2.13 7.90 -19.38
N ARG A 317 1.38 7.34 -18.42
CA ARG A 317 1.70 6.09 -17.71
C ARG A 317 0.73 4.97 -18.10
N SER A 318 1.09 4.22 -19.14
CA SER A 318 0.23 3.14 -19.65
C SER A 318 0.15 1.95 -18.69
N PRO A 319 -0.94 1.16 -18.70
CA PRO A 319 -1.02 -0.11 -17.96
C PRO A 319 0.09 -1.12 -18.32
N ALA A 320 0.61 -1.07 -19.55
CA ALA A 320 1.76 -1.88 -19.96
C ALA A 320 3.07 -1.38 -19.31
N THR A 321 3.24 -0.07 -19.18
CA THR A 321 4.37 0.52 -18.45
C THR A 321 4.34 0.11 -16.98
N GLN A 322 3.18 0.23 -16.31
CA GLN A 322 3.02 -0.24 -14.93
C GLN A 322 3.44 -1.70 -14.78
N SER A 323 2.99 -2.58 -15.68
CA SER A 323 3.37 -4.00 -15.64
C SER A 323 4.88 -4.23 -15.75
N ARG A 324 5.58 -3.50 -16.65
CA ARG A 324 7.04 -3.66 -16.81
C ARG A 324 7.82 -3.10 -15.63
N VAL A 325 7.38 -1.96 -15.08
CA VAL A 325 8.01 -1.34 -13.90
C VAL A 325 7.81 -2.23 -12.68
N LEU A 326 6.61 -2.76 -12.47
CA LEU A 326 6.33 -3.75 -11.42
C LEU A 326 7.27 -4.95 -11.53
N GLU A 327 7.36 -5.57 -12.72
CA GLU A 327 8.20 -6.74 -12.88
C GLU A 327 9.66 -6.47 -12.54
N GLU A 328 10.22 -5.35 -13.02
CA GLU A 328 11.62 -5.08 -12.78
C GLU A 328 11.92 -4.69 -11.33
N MET A 329 10.99 -3.99 -10.66
CA MET A 329 11.12 -3.68 -9.24
C MET A 329 11.09 -4.95 -8.38
N VAL A 330 10.12 -5.85 -8.60
CA VAL A 330 10.04 -7.13 -7.86
C VAL A 330 11.28 -7.98 -8.09
N ARG A 331 11.74 -8.11 -9.34
CA ARG A 331 12.94 -8.90 -9.65
C ARG A 331 14.20 -8.27 -9.08
N ALA A 332 14.31 -6.95 -9.05
CA ALA A 332 15.44 -6.27 -8.40
C ALA A 332 15.52 -6.60 -6.91
N VAL A 333 14.40 -6.59 -6.20
CA VAL A 333 14.34 -6.99 -4.78
C VAL A 333 14.70 -8.46 -4.62
N ALA A 334 14.12 -9.35 -5.42
CA ALA A 334 14.38 -10.79 -5.33
C ALA A 334 15.88 -11.13 -5.53
N ARG A 335 16.56 -10.49 -6.50
CA ARG A 335 18.01 -10.65 -6.72
C ARG A 335 18.87 -10.26 -5.52
N ARG A 336 18.33 -9.44 -4.61
CA ARG A 336 19.02 -8.91 -3.44
C ARG A 336 18.52 -9.48 -2.12
N ALA A 337 17.51 -10.35 -2.16
CA ALA A 337 16.83 -10.83 -0.97
C ALA A 337 17.79 -11.52 0.01
N ALA A 338 18.60 -12.47 -0.47
CA ALA A 338 19.61 -13.13 0.36
C ALA A 338 20.70 -12.16 0.85
N ALA A 339 21.18 -11.26 -0.02
CA ALA A 339 22.30 -10.37 0.27
C ALA A 339 21.96 -9.30 1.33
N TYR A 340 20.73 -8.80 1.32
CA TYR A 340 20.29 -7.76 2.26
C TYR A 340 19.29 -8.26 3.31
N ASN A 341 19.10 -9.58 3.40
CA ASN A 341 18.12 -10.21 4.29
C ASN A 341 16.73 -9.58 4.11
N VAL A 342 16.23 -9.55 2.86
CA VAL A 342 14.87 -9.14 2.53
C VAL A 342 13.97 -10.36 2.59
N SER A 343 12.93 -10.32 3.41
CA SER A 343 12.01 -11.45 3.58
C SER A 343 10.64 -11.21 2.96
N ASP A 344 10.23 -9.95 2.78
CA ASP A 344 8.86 -9.60 2.40
C ASP A 344 8.83 -8.53 1.30
N TYR A 345 7.81 -8.61 0.45
CA TYR A 345 7.52 -7.61 -0.58
C TYR A 345 6.01 -7.36 -0.70
N ASN A 346 5.61 -6.13 -0.39
CA ASN A 346 4.23 -5.65 -0.43
C ASN A 346 4.03 -4.65 -1.58
N TRP A 347 3.07 -4.94 -2.47
CA TRP A 347 2.68 -4.01 -3.53
C TRP A 347 1.61 -3.02 -3.05
N PHE A 348 1.73 -1.76 -3.49
CA PHE A 348 0.71 -0.73 -3.34
C PHE A 348 0.17 -0.33 -4.73
N ASP A 349 -1.08 -0.64 -5.09
CA ASP A 349 -2.11 -1.37 -4.33
C ASP A 349 -2.97 -2.28 -5.22
N LEU A 350 -3.96 -2.99 -4.64
CA LEU A 350 -4.80 -3.91 -5.40
C LEU A 350 -5.71 -3.20 -6.39
N ARG A 351 -6.30 -2.06 -6.02
CA ARG A 351 -7.41 -1.44 -6.76
C ARG A 351 -7.26 0.07 -6.81
N ASP A 352 -7.44 0.63 -8.02
CA ASP A 352 -7.57 2.07 -8.21
C ASP A 352 -8.67 2.63 -7.31
N SER A 353 -8.36 3.73 -6.62
CA SER A 353 -9.41 4.46 -5.92
C SER A 353 -10.36 5.13 -6.92
N ARG A 354 -9.86 5.63 -8.06
CA ARG A 354 -10.67 6.10 -9.21
C ARG A 354 -9.92 5.96 -10.53
N SER A 355 -10.44 5.14 -11.44
CA SER A 355 -9.78 4.87 -12.73
C SER A 355 -10.05 5.91 -13.81
N ASP A 356 -11.10 6.71 -13.66
CA ASP A 356 -11.49 7.76 -14.62
C ASP A 356 -10.89 9.13 -14.32
N HIS A 357 -10.17 9.27 -13.19
CA HIS A 357 -9.60 10.54 -12.75
C HIS A 357 -8.10 10.62 -13.05
N PRO A 358 -7.57 11.71 -13.63
CA PRO A 358 -6.17 11.79 -14.06
C PRO A 358 -5.16 11.92 -12.91
N HIS A 359 -5.62 12.06 -11.68
CA HIS A 359 -4.76 12.18 -10.49
C HIS A 359 -3.97 10.89 -10.27
N LEU A 360 -2.66 11.04 -10.14
CA LEU A 360 -1.72 9.93 -10.10
C LEU A 360 -2.01 8.94 -8.97
N GLU A 361 -2.25 9.46 -7.77
CA GLU A 361 -2.58 8.67 -6.58
C GLU A 361 -3.96 8.01 -6.62
N SER A 362 -4.76 8.26 -7.68
CA SER A 362 -6.00 7.54 -7.90
C SER A 362 -5.83 6.20 -8.62
N GLN A 363 -4.64 5.95 -9.19
CA GLN A 363 -4.44 4.94 -10.23
C GLN A 363 -3.28 3.94 -9.96
N TYR A 364 -2.95 3.71 -8.69
CA TYR A 364 -1.91 2.74 -8.27
C TYR A 364 -2.30 1.27 -8.45
N GLY A 365 -3.61 1.00 -8.57
CA GLY A 365 -4.16 -0.34 -8.53
C GLY A 365 -3.63 -1.26 -9.62
N LEU A 366 -3.52 -2.54 -9.29
CA LEU A 366 -3.43 -3.63 -10.26
C LEU A 366 -4.79 -3.89 -10.95
N LEU A 367 -5.87 -3.41 -10.33
CA LEU A 367 -7.24 -3.42 -10.83
C LEU A 367 -7.73 -1.99 -11.04
N ARG A 368 -8.68 -1.83 -11.95
CA ARG A 368 -9.50 -0.62 -12.02
C ARG A 368 -10.48 -0.56 -10.86
N ASP A 369 -11.10 0.60 -10.67
CA ASP A 369 -12.10 0.84 -9.64
C ASP A 369 -13.37 -0.02 -9.79
N ASP A 370 -13.59 -0.63 -10.96
CA ASP A 370 -14.65 -1.63 -11.21
C ASP A 370 -14.19 -3.09 -11.04
N TYR A 371 -12.98 -3.31 -10.52
CA TYR A 371 -12.27 -4.60 -10.38
C TYR A 371 -11.89 -5.26 -11.72
N SER A 372 -11.98 -4.56 -12.86
CA SER A 372 -11.41 -5.08 -14.10
C SER A 372 -9.87 -5.09 -14.02
N LEU A 373 -9.27 -6.17 -14.49
CA LEU A 373 -7.83 -6.38 -14.40
C LEU A 373 -7.04 -5.37 -15.25
N LYS A 374 -5.93 -4.87 -14.73
CA LYS A 374 -4.84 -4.31 -15.54
C LYS A 374 -3.80 -5.41 -15.84
N PRO A 375 -2.94 -5.25 -16.86
CA PRO A 375 -1.88 -6.22 -17.16
C PRO A 375 -0.98 -6.53 -15.96
N ALA A 376 -0.69 -5.52 -15.15
CA ALA A 376 0.13 -5.64 -13.94
C ALA A 376 -0.41 -6.68 -12.93
N PHE A 377 -1.72 -6.91 -12.86
CA PHE A 377 -2.30 -7.95 -12.00
C PHE A 377 -1.80 -9.35 -12.35
N SER A 378 -1.79 -9.69 -13.65
CA SER A 378 -1.34 -11.01 -14.11
C SER A 378 0.16 -11.18 -13.91
N THR A 379 0.92 -10.10 -14.12
CA THR A 379 2.37 -10.07 -13.87
C THR A 379 2.69 -10.28 -12.40
N TYR A 380 2.00 -9.59 -11.49
CA TYR A 380 2.23 -9.74 -10.06
C TYR A 380 1.86 -11.14 -9.58
N ARG A 381 0.71 -11.68 -10.01
CA ARG A 381 0.31 -13.07 -9.72
C ARG A 381 1.39 -14.09 -10.15
N ARG A 382 1.93 -13.91 -11.35
CA ARG A 382 2.99 -14.78 -11.88
C ARG A 382 4.26 -14.67 -11.02
N LEU A 383 4.69 -13.47 -10.66
CA LEU A 383 5.88 -13.25 -9.84
C LEU A 383 5.72 -13.82 -8.42
N ILE A 384 4.52 -13.75 -7.83
CA ILE A 384 4.24 -14.43 -6.56
C ILE A 384 4.43 -15.94 -6.69
N GLY A 385 3.96 -16.54 -7.79
CA GLY A 385 4.16 -17.97 -8.06
C GLY A 385 5.61 -18.34 -8.36
N GLU A 386 6.38 -17.46 -9.00
CA GLU A 386 7.80 -17.70 -9.35
C GLU A 386 8.75 -17.51 -8.17
N LEU A 387 8.51 -16.49 -7.33
CA LEU A 387 9.48 -15.99 -6.34
C LEU A 387 8.99 -16.15 -4.89
N GLY A 388 7.76 -16.64 -4.69
CA GLY A 388 7.12 -16.76 -3.40
C GLY A 388 7.64 -17.92 -2.55
N ALA A 389 7.70 -17.73 -1.23
CA ALA A 389 7.98 -18.80 -0.27
C ALA A 389 6.95 -19.94 -0.41
N GLY A 390 7.40 -21.12 -0.85
CA GLY A 390 6.56 -22.28 -1.14
C GLY A 390 6.34 -22.59 -2.64
N ALA A 391 7.01 -21.88 -3.56
CA ALA A 391 7.12 -22.31 -4.95
C ALA A 391 7.94 -23.61 -5.03
N ASP A 392 7.35 -24.71 -5.54
CA ASP A 392 8.10 -25.93 -5.86
C ASP A 392 9.16 -25.59 -6.91
N THR A 393 10.43 -25.54 -6.50
CA THR A 393 11.59 -25.33 -7.39
C THR A 393 12.01 -26.61 -8.11
N SER A 394 11.29 -27.72 -7.93
CA SER A 394 11.53 -28.94 -8.68
C SER A 394 10.94 -28.86 -10.09
N GLY A 395 11.79 -28.42 -11.03
CA GLY A 395 11.76 -28.78 -12.45
C GLY A 395 10.43 -28.60 -13.19
N ALA A 396 10.34 -27.54 -13.99
CA ALA A 396 9.28 -27.37 -14.98
C ALA A 396 9.16 -28.62 -15.88
N PRO A 397 7.99 -29.27 -15.96
CA PRO A 397 7.63 -30.01 -17.15
C PRO A 397 7.07 -29.02 -18.16
N THR A 398 7.69 -28.98 -19.34
CA THR A 398 7.11 -28.38 -20.54
C THR A 398 5.80 -29.13 -20.85
N VAL A 399 4.65 -28.57 -20.48
CA VAL A 399 3.35 -29.14 -20.85
C VAL A 399 2.86 -28.43 -22.10
N GLN A 400 3.04 -29.10 -23.25
CA GLN A 400 2.25 -28.85 -24.45
C GLN A 400 0.74 -28.99 -24.14
N PRO A 401 -0.14 -28.25 -24.83
CA PRO A 401 -1.56 -28.21 -24.50
C PRO A 401 -2.23 -29.52 -24.88
N ALA A 402 -2.35 -30.44 -23.92
CA ALA A 402 -3.28 -31.56 -24.03
C ALA A 402 -4.69 -31.03 -23.78
N ALA A 403 -5.49 -31.03 -24.85
CA ALA A 403 -6.92 -30.81 -24.81
C ALA A 403 -7.57 -31.89 -23.94
N ASN A 404 -7.69 -31.64 -22.64
CA ASN A 404 -8.60 -32.35 -21.77
C ASN A 404 -9.45 -31.31 -21.05
N ALA A 405 -10.75 -31.38 -21.34
CA ALA A 405 -11.77 -30.54 -20.74
C ALA A 405 -11.74 -30.70 -19.22
N VAL A 406 -11.09 -29.75 -18.55
CA VAL A 406 -11.28 -29.52 -17.13
C VAL A 406 -12.69 -28.95 -17.00
N THR A 407 -13.61 -29.78 -16.51
CA THR A 407 -14.92 -29.33 -16.06
C THR A 407 -14.70 -28.19 -15.06
N PRO A 408 -15.25 -26.98 -15.31
CA PRO A 408 -15.04 -25.85 -14.41
C PRO A 408 -15.60 -26.21 -13.05
N SER A 409 -14.74 -26.13 -12.03
CA SER A 409 -15.13 -26.06 -10.62
C SER A 409 -16.31 -25.09 -10.51
N ALA A 410 -17.42 -25.61 -9.96
CA ALA A 410 -18.70 -24.93 -9.96
C ALA A 410 -18.56 -23.51 -9.40
N SER A 411 -18.62 -22.52 -10.30
CA SER A 411 -18.80 -21.12 -9.94
C SER A 411 -19.92 -21.03 -8.91
N ALA A 412 -19.62 -20.52 -7.71
CA ALA A 412 -20.56 -20.40 -6.60
C ALA A 412 -21.86 -19.72 -7.08
N CYS A 413 -22.88 -20.52 -7.40
CA CYS A 413 -24.16 -20.01 -7.85
C CYS A 413 -24.95 -19.49 -6.65
N THR A 414 -25.70 -18.41 -6.85
CA THR A 414 -26.56 -17.84 -5.80
C THR A 414 -27.83 -18.68 -5.67
N ARG A 415 -28.13 -19.19 -4.48
CA ARG A 415 -29.40 -19.89 -4.21
C ARG A 415 -30.58 -18.89 -4.23
N SER A 416 -31.73 -19.35 -4.75
CA SER A 416 -32.99 -18.59 -4.77
C SER A 416 -33.88 -19.06 -3.61
N PRO A 417 -34.48 -18.17 -2.78
CA PRO A 417 -34.51 -16.72 -2.92
C PRO A 417 -33.20 -16.03 -2.50
N ALA A 418 -32.74 -15.10 -3.32
CA ALA A 418 -31.50 -14.35 -3.07
C ALA A 418 -31.74 -13.17 -2.12
N ARG A 419 -30.79 -12.92 -1.22
CA ARG A 419 -30.73 -11.69 -0.40
C ARG A 419 -29.99 -10.62 -1.17
N ILE A 420 -30.66 -9.52 -1.47
CA ILE A 420 -30.09 -8.39 -2.19
C ILE A 420 -29.99 -7.20 -1.24
N ALA A 421 -28.76 -6.70 -1.07
CA ALA A 421 -28.50 -5.50 -0.29
C ALA A 421 -29.17 -4.27 -0.93
N VAL A 422 -29.71 -3.40 -0.09
CA VAL A 422 -30.33 -2.15 -0.52
C VAL A 422 -29.44 -1.00 -0.08
N PRO A 423 -28.99 -0.12 -0.98
CA PRO A 423 -28.18 1.03 -0.60
C PRO A 423 -29.00 1.95 0.33
N ARG A 424 -28.41 2.29 1.48
CA ARG A 424 -29.01 3.15 2.51
C ARG A 424 -28.22 4.45 2.64
N ARG A 425 -28.92 5.52 3.04
CA ARG A 425 -28.31 6.79 3.44
C ARG A 425 -28.94 7.27 4.75
N LYS A 426 -28.11 7.57 5.75
CA LYS A 426 -28.57 8.07 7.05
C LYS A 426 -29.37 9.38 6.86
N GLY A 427 -30.54 9.47 7.48
CA GLY A 427 -31.42 10.65 7.39
C GLY A 427 -32.26 10.77 6.11
N TRP A 428 -32.27 9.78 5.22
CA TRP A 428 -33.12 9.77 4.01
C TRP A 428 -34.28 8.77 4.15
N LYS A 429 -35.51 9.19 3.80
CA LYS A 429 -36.70 8.33 3.82
C LYS A 429 -36.88 7.63 2.47
N LEU A 430 -37.27 6.35 2.48
CA LEU A 430 -37.54 5.63 1.24
C LEU A 430 -38.82 6.18 0.60
N ARG A 431 -38.79 6.41 -0.72
CA ARG A 431 -39.98 6.74 -1.52
C ARG A 431 -40.44 5.56 -2.35
N SER A 432 -39.50 4.92 -3.03
CA SER A 432 -39.77 3.70 -3.79
C SER A 432 -38.51 2.88 -3.94
N LEU A 433 -38.64 1.57 -3.85
CA LEU A 433 -37.62 0.62 -4.21
C LEU A 433 -38.20 -0.33 -5.24
N ARG A 434 -37.49 -0.57 -6.34
CA ARG A 434 -37.88 -1.51 -7.39
C ARG A 434 -36.72 -2.45 -7.68
N VAL A 435 -37.00 -3.75 -7.72
CA VAL A 435 -36.02 -4.79 -8.08
C VAL A 435 -36.49 -5.49 -9.31
N MET A 436 -35.57 -5.64 -10.27
CA MET A 436 -35.84 -6.15 -11.61
C MET A 436 -34.83 -7.22 -11.98
N GLN A 437 -35.27 -8.24 -12.71
CA GLN A 437 -34.42 -9.24 -13.36
C GLN A 437 -34.60 -9.08 -14.88
N GLY A 438 -33.56 -8.58 -15.56
CA GLY A 438 -33.72 -8.07 -16.92
C GLY A 438 -34.75 -6.92 -16.97
N SER A 439 -35.77 -7.05 -17.83
CA SER A 439 -36.90 -6.12 -17.94
C SER A 439 -38.03 -6.42 -16.95
N ARG A 440 -38.05 -7.59 -16.30
CA ARG A 440 -39.14 -8.01 -15.41
C ARG A 440 -38.97 -7.39 -14.03
N VAL A 441 -40.01 -6.70 -13.53
CA VAL A 441 -40.06 -6.23 -12.14
C VAL A 441 -40.40 -7.40 -11.22
N LEU A 442 -39.52 -7.70 -10.28
CA LEU A 442 -39.70 -8.76 -9.28
C LEU A 442 -40.34 -8.26 -7.99
N LYS A 443 -40.00 -7.04 -7.56
CA LYS A 443 -40.51 -6.48 -6.31
C LYS A 443 -40.55 -4.96 -6.36
N THR A 444 -41.62 -4.38 -5.82
CA THR A 444 -41.71 -2.93 -5.56
C THR A 444 -42.08 -2.71 -4.10
N LEU A 445 -41.36 -1.82 -3.41
CA LEU A 445 -41.64 -1.41 -2.04
C LEU A 445 -41.83 0.10 -1.97
N ARG A 446 -42.88 0.54 -1.28
CA ARG A 446 -43.17 1.95 -0.99
C ARG A 446 -43.51 2.06 0.50
N GLN A 447 -42.48 2.14 1.33
CA GLN A 447 -42.60 2.23 2.80
C GLN A 447 -41.64 3.30 3.32
N ALA A 448 -41.86 3.84 4.53
CA ALA A 448 -41.08 4.97 5.05
C ALA A 448 -39.62 4.61 5.38
N ALA A 449 -39.37 3.36 5.80
CA ALA A 449 -38.04 2.87 6.19
C ALA A 449 -37.35 2.10 5.04
N VAL A 450 -36.07 2.40 4.79
CA VAL A 450 -35.24 1.65 3.83
C VAL A 450 -34.76 0.36 4.52
N PRO A 451 -35.16 -0.85 4.07
CA PRO A 451 -34.63 -2.09 4.63
C PRO A 451 -33.16 -2.25 4.27
N ALA A 452 -32.37 -2.97 5.07
CA ALA A 452 -30.96 -3.25 4.76
C ALA A 452 -30.79 -4.26 3.61
N TRP A 453 -31.73 -5.18 3.48
CA TRP A 453 -31.75 -6.20 2.44
C TRP A 453 -33.19 -6.55 2.08
N ILE A 454 -33.35 -7.17 0.91
CA ILE A 454 -34.62 -7.77 0.49
C ILE A 454 -34.38 -9.20 0.02
N ARG A 455 -35.35 -10.08 0.24
CA ARG A 455 -35.39 -11.40 -0.41
C ARG A 455 -36.21 -11.32 -1.70
N VAL A 456 -35.65 -11.81 -2.80
CA VAL A 456 -36.34 -11.95 -4.09
C VAL A 456 -36.07 -13.33 -4.69
N ALA A 457 -37.11 -13.96 -5.22
CA ALA A 457 -36.96 -15.17 -6.02
C ALA A 457 -36.40 -14.78 -7.40
N LEU A 458 -35.28 -15.38 -7.78
CA LEU A 458 -34.64 -15.18 -9.08
C LEU A 458 -34.79 -16.45 -9.92
N LYS A 459 -34.95 -16.30 -11.24
CA LYS A 459 -34.88 -17.44 -12.16
C LYS A 459 -33.44 -17.98 -12.24
N PRO A 460 -33.25 -19.30 -12.34
CA PRO A 460 -31.95 -19.93 -12.60
C PRO A 460 -31.22 -19.35 -13.82
N GLY A 461 -29.90 -19.49 -13.82
CA GLY A 461 -29.03 -19.04 -14.90
C GLY A 461 -28.37 -17.68 -14.63
N ARG A 462 -27.51 -17.27 -15.58
CA ARG A 462 -26.81 -15.98 -15.51
C ARG A 462 -27.79 -14.86 -15.86
N THR A 463 -28.04 -13.98 -14.89
CA THR A 463 -29.05 -12.93 -15.01
C THR A 463 -28.56 -11.60 -14.45
N ARG A 464 -29.01 -10.50 -15.06
CA ARG A 464 -28.79 -9.15 -14.53
C ARG A 464 -29.93 -8.76 -13.59
N VAL A 465 -29.58 -8.41 -12.35
CA VAL A 465 -30.51 -7.89 -11.36
C VAL A 465 -30.26 -6.39 -11.17
N THR A 466 -31.33 -5.60 -11.23
CA THR A 466 -31.28 -4.14 -11.07
C THR A 466 -32.11 -3.72 -9.86
N VAL A 467 -31.52 -3.00 -8.92
CA VAL A 467 -32.19 -2.40 -7.76
C VAL A 467 -32.20 -0.89 -7.94
N ARG A 468 -33.39 -0.31 -8.12
CA ARG A 468 -33.60 1.13 -8.21
C ARG A 468 -34.22 1.63 -6.90
N VAL A 469 -33.52 2.50 -6.19
CA VAL A 469 -33.95 3.07 -4.91
C VAL A 469 -34.10 4.57 -5.06
N SER A 470 -35.31 5.07 -4.81
CA SER A 470 -35.59 6.50 -4.73
C SER A 470 -35.83 6.89 -3.27
N THR A 471 -35.07 7.85 -2.77
CA THR A 471 -35.14 8.34 -1.39
C THR A 471 -35.35 9.85 -1.36
N ARG A 472 -35.92 10.37 -0.26
CA ARG A 472 -36.24 11.79 -0.07
C ARG A 472 -35.72 12.31 1.27
N ARG A 473 -35.19 13.54 1.28
CA ARG A 473 -34.88 14.33 2.49
C ARG A 473 -35.36 15.77 2.25
N GLY A 474 -36.32 16.26 3.04
CA GLY A 474 -36.96 17.56 2.79
C GLY A 474 -37.66 17.59 1.44
N ARG A 475 -37.38 18.57 0.58
CA ARG A 475 -37.90 18.65 -0.81
C ARG A 475 -37.05 17.89 -1.83
N THR A 476 -35.86 17.44 -1.45
CA THR A 476 -34.90 16.80 -2.36
C THR A 476 -35.22 15.32 -2.57
N LEU A 477 -35.36 14.90 -3.83
CA LEU A 477 -35.49 13.50 -4.26
C LEU A 477 -34.17 13.04 -4.89
N ARG A 478 -33.70 11.85 -4.53
CA ARG A 478 -32.57 11.20 -5.21
C ARG A 478 -32.94 9.78 -5.61
N THR A 479 -32.42 9.34 -6.75
CA THR A 479 -32.59 7.98 -7.25
C THR A 479 -31.22 7.35 -7.48
N GLN A 480 -31.03 6.15 -6.95
CA GLN A 480 -29.83 5.33 -7.13
C GLN A 480 -30.24 4.05 -7.86
N THR A 481 -29.38 3.57 -8.75
CA THR A 481 -29.58 2.31 -9.46
C THR A 481 -28.34 1.45 -9.30
N VAL A 482 -28.50 0.27 -8.71
CA VAL A 482 -27.46 -0.74 -8.57
C VAL A 482 -27.77 -1.86 -9.55
N ARG A 483 -26.79 -2.28 -10.36
CA ARG A 483 -26.91 -3.40 -11.30
C ARG A 483 -25.89 -4.45 -10.91
N ARG A 484 -26.30 -5.72 -10.82
CA ARG A 484 -25.42 -6.87 -10.55
C ARG A 484 -25.72 -7.99 -11.53
N THR A 485 -24.69 -8.68 -11.99
CA THR A 485 -24.85 -9.92 -12.76
C THR A 485 -24.66 -11.09 -11.80
N LEU A 486 -25.65 -11.96 -11.68
CA LEU A 486 -25.64 -13.11 -10.78
C LEU A 486 -25.83 -14.40 -11.59
N THR A 487 -25.14 -15.48 -11.22
CA THR A 487 -25.47 -16.83 -11.69
C THR A 487 -26.33 -17.50 -10.62
N VAL A 488 -27.60 -17.75 -10.92
CA VAL A 488 -28.55 -18.36 -9.97
C VAL A 488 -28.58 -19.86 -10.16
N CYS A 489 -28.47 -20.63 -9.08
CA CYS A 489 -28.49 -22.09 -9.14
C CYS A 489 -29.80 -22.58 -9.79
N GLY A 490 -29.70 -23.52 -10.72
CA GLY A 490 -30.84 -24.33 -11.12
C GLY A 490 -31.22 -25.23 -9.95
N THR A 491 -32.52 -25.39 -9.70
CA THR A 491 -32.99 -26.57 -8.98
C THR A 491 -32.68 -27.76 -9.88
N THR A 492 -31.57 -28.46 -9.63
CA THR A 492 -31.53 -29.89 -9.93
C THR A 492 -32.68 -30.49 -9.15
N ALA A 493 -33.70 -30.99 -9.85
CA ALA A 493 -34.68 -31.87 -9.23
C ALA A 493 -33.91 -32.97 -8.50
N ALA A 494 -34.37 -33.29 -7.29
CA ALA A 494 -33.81 -34.35 -6.46
C ALA A 494 -33.78 -35.69 -7.22
#